data_AF-A0A0H4JF60-F1
#
_entry.id   AF-A0A0H4JF60-F1
#
_cell.length_a   1.000
_cell.length_b   1.000
_cell.length_c   1.000
_cell.angle_alpha   90.00
_cell.angle_beta   90.00
_cell.angle_gamma   90.00
#
_symmetry.space_group_name_H-M   'P 1'
#
loop_
_entity.id
_entity.type
_entity.pdbx_description
1 polymer ?
#
loop_
_entity_poly.entity_id
_entity_poly.type
_entity_poly.pdbx_seq_one_letter_code
_entity_poly.pdbx_strand_id
1 'polypeptide(L)'
;MVDRERRKKLAFHLRHLAVGLISNDEFEDYVTDDVTFGWLLEQYYRSKEAKFDDPIIRPMLELSWFLYSVLKEHKLTGDYRLTDEALKDIARYILFLHSDFEYEWPYLDPTNPLVRFSFKDLLLSVLTLGMYYRYKIAEREQQFDKNTGDYELWPFIDKNQ
;
A
#
# COMPACT_ATOMS: atom_id res chain seq x y z
N MET A 1 11.23 10.97 7.02
CA MET A 1 10.51 12.21 7.42
C MET A 1 9.01 11.99 7.37
N VAL A 2 8.31 12.36 8.45
CA VAL A 2 6.87 12.07 8.68
C VAL A 2 5.99 13.28 8.32
N ASP A 3 5.06 13.10 7.37
CA ASP A 3 4.04 14.08 6.99
C ASP A 3 2.75 13.85 7.78
N ARG A 4 2.72 14.40 8.99
CA ARG A 4 1.61 14.22 9.94
C ARG A 4 0.25 14.61 9.38
N GLU A 5 0.19 15.66 8.56
CA GLU A 5 -1.10 16.17 8.07
C GLU A 5 -1.67 15.24 6.99
N ARG A 6 -0.85 14.79 6.04
CA ARG A 6 -1.31 13.79 5.04
C ARG A 6 -1.62 12.44 5.68
N ARG A 7 -0.82 11.98 6.65
CA ARG A 7 -1.13 10.72 7.37
C ARG A 7 -2.46 10.80 8.10
N LYS A 8 -2.77 11.91 8.79
CA LYS A 8 -4.07 12.12 9.45
C LYS A 8 -5.24 12.09 8.48
N LYS A 9 -5.12 12.80 7.35
CA LYS A 9 -6.15 12.80 6.29
C LYS A 9 -6.37 11.39 5.73
N LEU A 10 -5.29 10.67 5.42
CA LEU A 10 -5.37 9.30 4.95
C LEU A 10 -6.00 8.36 5.98
N ALA A 11 -5.61 8.45 7.26
CA ALA A 11 -6.18 7.63 8.33
C ALA A 11 -7.68 7.89 8.54
N PHE A 12 -8.10 9.15 8.43
CA PHE A 12 -9.49 9.56 8.51
C PHE A 12 -10.33 8.94 7.37
N HIS A 13 -9.88 9.08 6.13
CA HIS A 13 -10.57 8.52 4.96
C HIS A 13 -10.60 6.99 5.02
N LEU A 14 -9.50 6.34 5.39
CA LEU A 14 -9.42 4.89 5.50
C LEU A 14 -10.36 4.35 6.58
N ARG A 15 -10.46 5.05 7.72
CA ARG A 15 -11.43 4.70 8.77
C ARG A 15 -12.86 4.79 8.25
N HIS A 16 -13.21 5.87 7.55
CA HIS A 16 -14.55 6.06 7.01
C HIS A 16 -14.92 5.00 5.98
N LEU A 17 -14.00 4.63 5.10
CA LEU A 17 -14.21 3.54 4.14
C LEU A 17 -14.40 2.20 4.87
N ALA A 18 -13.49 1.87 5.80
CA ALA A 18 -13.47 0.58 6.51
C ALA A 18 -14.73 0.31 7.33
N VAL A 19 -15.35 1.34 7.90
CA VAL A 19 -16.63 1.22 8.62
C VAL A 19 -17.85 1.39 7.71
N GLY A 20 -17.63 1.59 6.40
CA GLY A 20 -18.68 1.76 5.41
C GLY A 20 -19.47 3.06 5.56
N LEU A 21 -18.87 4.11 6.12
CA LEU A 21 -19.48 5.45 6.17
C LEU A 21 -19.50 6.08 4.77
N ILE A 22 -18.43 5.88 4.02
CA ILE A 22 -18.25 6.37 2.64
C ILE A 22 -18.12 5.18 1.67
N SER A 23 -18.38 5.40 0.40
CA SER A 23 -18.14 4.43 -0.68
C SER A 23 -16.67 4.38 -1.09
N ASN A 24 -16.30 3.35 -1.86
CA ASN A 24 -14.98 3.25 -2.47
C ASN A 24 -14.70 4.41 -3.44
N ASP A 25 -15.71 4.92 -4.15
CA ASP A 25 -15.59 6.06 -5.07
C ASP A 25 -15.45 7.38 -4.29
N GLU A 26 -16.26 7.58 -3.23
CA GLU A 26 -16.10 8.73 -2.32
C GLU A 26 -14.69 8.74 -1.67
N PHE A 27 -14.19 7.57 -1.26
CA PHE A 27 -12.82 7.44 -0.75
C PHE A 27 -11.79 7.81 -1.81
N GLU A 28 -12.00 7.39 -3.07
CA GLU A 28 -11.11 7.71 -4.18
C GLU A 28 -11.00 9.23 -4.39
N ASP A 29 -12.15 9.90 -4.45
CA ASP A 29 -12.24 11.35 -4.60
C ASP A 29 -11.54 12.07 -3.44
N TYR A 30 -11.84 11.69 -2.20
CA TYR A 30 -11.28 12.34 -1.03
C TYR A 30 -9.76 12.17 -0.95
N VAL A 31 -9.26 10.98 -1.20
CA VAL A 31 -7.82 10.72 -1.20
C VAL A 31 -7.11 11.49 -2.33
N THR A 32 -7.76 11.65 -3.48
CA THR A 32 -7.27 12.44 -4.62
C THR A 32 -7.23 13.94 -4.34
N ASP A 33 -8.13 14.46 -3.49
CA ASP A 33 -8.10 15.87 -3.13
C ASP A 33 -7.15 16.14 -1.95
N ASP A 34 -7.15 15.25 -0.96
CA ASP A 34 -6.52 15.50 0.35
C ASP A 34 -5.11 14.93 0.49
N VAL A 35 -4.77 13.85 -0.21
CA VAL A 35 -3.57 13.04 0.06
C VAL A 35 -2.63 13.01 -1.15
N THR A 36 -3.15 12.76 -2.35
CA THR A 36 -2.38 12.54 -3.59
C THR A 36 -3.04 13.25 -4.77
N PHE A 37 -2.32 13.77 -5.79
CA PHE A 37 -2.97 14.41 -6.96
C PHE A 37 -3.19 13.47 -8.14
N GLY A 38 -3.23 12.17 -7.86
CA GLY A 38 -3.68 11.14 -8.78
C GLY A 38 -3.17 9.75 -8.42
N TRP A 39 -3.52 8.79 -9.27
CA TRP A 39 -3.37 7.35 -9.04
C TRP A 39 -2.30 6.67 -9.89
N LEU A 40 -1.79 7.34 -10.91
CA LEU A 40 -0.63 6.84 -11.64
C LEU A 40 0.61 6.97 -10.77
N LEU A 41 1.59 6.08 -10.96
CA LEU A 41 2.90 6.14 -10.30
C LEU A 41 3.50 7.55 -10.33
N GLU A 42 3.33 8.24 -11.45
CA GLU A 42 3.84 9.58 -11.70
C GLU A 42 2.97 10.69 -11.08
N GLN A 43 1.72 10.37 -10.72
CA GLN A 43 0.71 11.27 -10.16
C GLN A 43 0.49 11.10 -8.64
N TYR A 44 0.92 9.96 -8.07
CA TYR A 44 0.98 9.77 -6.62
C TYR A 44 1.77 10.89 -5.93
N TYR A 45 2.69 11.48 -6.68
CA TYR A 45 3.55 12.55 -6.24
C TYR A 45 3.00 13.90 -6.67
N ARG A 46 2.26 14.50 -5.73
CA ARG A 46 2.36 15.89 -5.27
C ARG A 46 0.96 16.37 -4.96
N SER A 47 0.54 16.11 -3.72
CA SER A 47 -0.39 17.05 -3.10
C SER A 47 0.03 18.48 -3.45
N LYS A 48 -0.87 19.34 -3.96
CA LYS A 48 -0.60 20.78 -4.10
C LYS A 48 -0.09 21.37 -2.78
N GLU A 49 -0.38 20.70 -1.66
CA GLU A 49 0.00 21.04 -0.31
C GLU A 49 1.17 20.19 0.25
N ALA A 50 1.61 19.13 -0.44
CA ALA A 50 2.72 18.27 0.00
C ALA A 50 4.04 19.03 -0.03
N LYS A 51 4.71 19.09 1.12
CA LYS A 51 6.03 19.76 1.26
C LYS A 51 7.21 18.83 0.96
N PHE A 52 7.04 17.56 1.23
CA PHE A 52 8.03 16.49 1.03
C PHE A 52 7.30 15.17 0.81
N ASP A 53 8.01 14.09 0.56
CA ASP A 53 7.38 12.77 0.38
C ASP A 53 7.58 11.90 1.62
N ASP A 54 6.47 11.43 2.18
CA ASP A 54 6.47 10.53 3.35
C ASP A 54 6.35 9.09 2.84
N PRO A 55 7.35 8.23 3.04
CA PRO A 55 7.45 6.93 2.37
C PRO A 55 6.29 5.96 2.64
N ILE A 56 5.47 6.16 3.69
CA ILE A 56 4.29 5.32 3.95
C ILE A 56 3.13 5.60 2.99
N ILE A 57 3.03 6.82 2.44
CA ILE A 57 1.83 7.27 1.74
C ILE A 57 1.56 6.38 0.52
N ARG A 58 2.56 6.12 -0.30
CA ARG A 58 2.41 5.27 -1.49
C ARG A 58 2.01 3.82 -1.16
N PRO A 59 2.75 3.07 -0.31
CA PRO A 59 2.34 1.73 0.12
C PRO A 59 0.92 1.65 0.67
N MET A 60 0.50 2.66 1.44
CA MET A 60 -0.83 2.67 2.06
C MET A 60 -1.95 2.90 1.04
N LEU A 61 -1.69 3.74 0.03
CA LEU A 61 -2.62 3.95 -1.08
C LEU A 61 -2.72 2.72 -1.98
N GLU A 62 -1.58 2.08 -2.28
CA GLU A 62 -1.55 0.81 -3.01
C GLU A 62 -2.27 -0.31 -2.26
N LEU A 63 -2.21 -0.33 -0.92
CA LEU A 63 -3.01 -1.25 -0.12
C LEU A 63 -4.51 -0.94 -0.24
N SER A 64 -4.87 0.34 -0.21
CA SER A 64 -6.27 0.77 -0.29
C SER A 64 -6.93 0.38 -1.63
N TRP A 65 -6.15 0.14 -2.69
CA TRP A 65 -6.67 -0.42 -3.95
C TRP A 65 -7.34 -1.79 -3.78
N PHE A 66 -6.91 -2.61 -2.82
CA PHE A 66 -7.54 -3.90 -2.57
C PHE A 66 -8.94 -3.77 -1.96
N LEU A 67 -9.31 -2.57 -1.49
CA LEU A 67 -10.63 -2.24 -0.98
C LEU A 67 -11.56 -1.67 -2.07
N TYR A 68 -11.07 -1.55 -3.29
CA TYR A 68 -11.74 -0.85 -4.38
C TYR A 68 -12.30 -1.80 -5.45
N SER A 69 -13.37 -1.39 -6.14
CA SER A 69 -13.95 -2.11 -7.28
C SER A 69 -14.24 -1.15 -8.45
N VAL A 70 -13.50 -1.31 -9.56
CA VAL A 70 -13.72 -0.53 -10.80
C VAL A 70 -15.12 -0.70 -11.38
N LEU A 71 -15.77 -1.82 -11.11
CA LEU A 71 -17.04 -2.17 -11.75
C LEU A 71 -18.26 -1.54 -11.08
N LYS A 72 -18.14 -1.13 -9.82
CA LYS A 72 -19.30 -0.73 -9.02
C LYS A 72 -18.90 0.02 -7.75
N GLU A 73 -19.55 1.16 -7.56
CA GLU A 73 -19.59 1.88 -6.30
C GLU A 73 -20.28 1.05 -5.20
N HIS A 74 -19.61 0.90 -4.07
CA HIS A 74 -20.12 0.19 -2.91
C HIS A 74 -19.53 0.75 -1.61
N LYS A 75 -20.24 0.48 -0.50
CA LYS A 75 -19.72 0.69 0.86
C LYS A 75 -19.29 -0.66 1.42
N LEU A 76 -18.27 -0.69 2.28
CA LEU A 76 -17.78 -1.92 2.92
C LEU A 76 -18.72 -2.43 4.03
N THR A 77 -19.96 -2.71 3.64
CA THR A 77 -21.07 -3.17 4.48
C THR A 77 -21.82 -4.30 3.77
N GLY A 78 -22.65 -5.05 4.51
CA GLY A 78 -23.39 -6.17 3.95
C GLY A 78 -22.46 -7.20 3.31
N ASP A 79 -22.68 -7.51 2.04
CA ASP A 79 -21.89 -8.48 1.26
C ASP A 79 -20.44 -8.03 1.01
N TYR A 80 -20.16 -6.72 1.09
CA TYR A 80 -18.81 -6.15 0.94
C TYR A 80 -18.16 -5.84 2.29
N ARG A 81 -18.75 -6.32 3.40
CA ARG A 81 -18.20 -6.08 4.73
C ARG A 81 -16.83 -6.74 4.85
N LEU A 82 -15.90 -6.00 5.42
CA LEU A 82 -14.58 -6.52 5.76
C LEU A 82 -14.64 -7.64 6.80
N THR A 83 -13.72 -8.59 6.67
CA THR A 83 -13.50 -9.62 7.69
C THR A 83 -12.95 -8.97 8.97
N ASP A 84 -13.14 -9.64 10.11
CA ASP A 84 -12.60 -9.14 11.39
C ASP A 84 -11.06 -9.05 11.38
N GLU A 85 -10.40 -9.89 10.58
CA GLU A 85 -8.95 -9.85 10.35
C GLU A 85 -8.55 -8.59 9.56
N ALA A 86 -9.20 -8.34 8.42
CA ALA A 86 -8.93 -7.14 7.63
C ALA A 86 -9.23 -5.85 8.42
N LEU A 87 -10.24 -5.84 9.28
CA LEU A 87 -10.51 -4.72 10.18
C LEU A 87 -9.39 -4.50 11.21
N LYS A 88 -8.79 -5.56 11.76
CA LYS A 88 -7.64 -5.46 12.67
C LYS A 88 -6.42 -4.91 11.94
N ASP A 89 -6.18 -5.37 10.71
CA ASP A 89 -5.09 -4.86 9.87
C ASP A 89 -5.28 -3.37 9.59
N ILE A 90 -6.45 -2.95 9.13
CA ILE A 90 -6.76 -1.52 8.91
C ILE A 90 -6.61 -0.70 10.19
N ALA A 91 -7.04 -1.23 11.35
CA ALA A 91 -6.85 -0.55 12.62
C ALA A 91 -5.35 -0.37 12.95
N ARG A 92 -4.51 -1.38 12.69
CA ARG A 92 -3.05 -1.28 12.83
C ARG A 92 -2.47 -0.24 11.87
N TYR A 93 -2.97 -0.16 10.64
CA TYR A 93 -2.51 0.81 9.65
C TYR A 93 -2.85 2.24 10.07
N ILE A 94 -4.08 2.47 10.53
CA ILE A 94 -4.53 3.74 11.10
C ILE A 94 -3.68 4.11 12.32
N LEU A 95 -3.36 3.15 13.18
CA LEU A 95 -2.49 3.37 14.33
C LEU A 95 -1.10 3.87 13.91
N PHE A 96 -0.48 3.24 12.91
CA PHE A 96 0.81 3.69 12.38
C PHE A 96 0.73 5.09 11.76
N LEU A 97 -0.32 5.38 10.99
CA LEU A 97 -0.53 6.70 10.40
C LEU A 97 -0.67 7.81 11.46
N HIS A 98 -1.20 7.47 12.64
CA HIS A 98 -1.25 8.40 13.78
C HIS A 98 0.04 8.47 14.60
N SER A 99 0.99 7.56 14.37
CA SER A 99 2.28 7.55 15.04
C SER A 99 3.28 8.54 14.42
N ASP A 100 4.36 8.78 15.15
CA ASP A 100 5.51 9.56 14.70
C ASP A 100 6.65 8.70 14.12
N PHE A 101 6.42 7.40 13.90
CA PHE A 101 7.44 6.52 13.34
C PHE A 101 7.71 6.82 11.87
N GLU A 102 8.99 6.83 11.50
CA GLU A 102 9.36 6.84 10.09
C GLU A 102 9.04 5.47 9.47
N TYR A 103 8.67 5.46 8.20
CA TYR A 103 8.46 4.20 7.49
C TYR A 103 9.79 3.65 7.00
N GLU A 104 10.13 2.45 7.45
CA GLU A 104 11.46 1.86 7.29
C GLU A 104 11.48 0.68 6.29
N TRP A 105 10.30 0.14 5.94
CA TRP A 105 10.21 -0.96 4.97
C TRP A 105 10.66 -0.48 3.58
N PRO A 106 11.48 -1.26 2.85
CA PRO A 106 11.89 -0.90 1.51
C PRO A 106 10.68 -0.95 0.58
N TYR A 107 10.53 0.09 -0.24
CA TYR A 107 9.48 0.11 -1.24
C TYR A 107 9.78 -0.90 -2.35
N LEU A 108 8.86 -1.85 -2.56
CA LEU A 108 8.91 -2.78 -3.68
C LEU A 108 8.03 -2.24 -4.80
N ASP A 109 8.62 -1.79 -5.90
CA ASP A 109 7.85 -1.40 -7.07
C ASP A 109 7.32 -2.66 -7.80
N PRO A 110 6.00 -2.95 -7.75
CA PRO A 110 5.47 -4.17 -8.36
C PRO A 110 5.41 -4.06 -9.89
N THR A 111 5.49 -2.85 -10.44
CA THR A 111 5.18 -2.53 -11.84
C THR A 111 6.41 -2.40 -12.72
N ASN A 112 7.61 -2.18 -12.16
CA ASN A 112 8.83 -2.02 -12.94
C ASN A 112 9.57 -3.36 -13.16
N PRO A 113 9.49 -3.98 -14.36
CA PRO A 113 10.13 -5.27 -14.64
C PRO A 113 11.66 -5.18 -14.65
N LEU A 114 12.25 -4.01 -14.92
CA LEU A 114 13.70 -3.81 -14.99
C LEU A 114 14.33 -3.63 -13.60
N VAL A 115 13.59 -3.08 -12.64
CA VAL A 115 13.98 -3.09 -11.22
C VAL A 115 13.92 -4.51 -10.66
N ARG A 116 12.99 -5.32 -11.18
CA ARG A 116 12.70 -6.66 -10.68
C ARG A 116 13.58 -7.76 -11.30
N PHE A 117 14.10 -7.58 -12.51
CA PHE A 117 14.84 -8.61 -13.23
C PHE A 117 16.00 -8.05 -14.05
N SER A 118 17.15 -8.70 -13.97
CA SER A 118 18.25 -8.43 -14.89
C SER A 118 17.91 -8.96 -16.30
N PHE A 119 18.61 -8.47 -17.32
CA PHE A 119 18.47 -8.99 -18.68
C PHE A 119 18.67 -10.52 -18.76
N LYS A 120 19.57 -11.08 -17.94
CA LYS A 120 19.78 -12.53 -17.84
C LYS A 120 18.53 -13.23 -17.30
N ASP A 121 17.91 -12.66 -16.28
CA ASP A 121 16.69 -13.23 -15.70
C ASP A 121 15.53 -13.22 -16.68
N LEU A 122 15.41 -12.15 -17.49
CA LEU A 122 14.41 -12.06 -18.56
C LEU A 122 14.62 -13.16 -19.62
N LEU A 123 15.85 -13.34 -20.10
CA LEU A 123 16.19 -14.40 -21.04
C LEU A 123 15.90 -15.80 -20.47
N LEU A 124 16.32 -16.06 -19.23
CA LEU A 124 16.05 -17.34 -18.56
C LEU A 124 14.56 -17.57 -18.33
N SER A 125 13.82 -16.51 -18.02
CA SER A 125 12.36 -16.58 -17.90
C SER A 125 11.72 -17.01 -19.22
N VAL A 126 12.16 -16.47 -20.37
CA VAL A 126 11.67 -16.89 -21.68
C VAL A 126 12.07 -18.34 -22.00
N LEU A 127 13.35 -18.68 -21.82
CA LEU A 127 13.88 -20.02 -22.14
C LEU A 127 13.26 -21.14 -21.29
N THR A 128 12.82 -20.80 -20.08
CA THR A 128 12.16 -21.75 -19.16
C THR A 128 10.64 -21.62 -19.15
N LEU A 129 10.05 -20.94 -20.15
CA LEU A 129 8.61 -20.73 -20.27
C LEU A 129 7.96 -20.16 -18.98
N GLY A 130 8.67 -19.25 -18.33
CA GLY A 130 8.24 -18.58 -17.09
C GLY A 130 8.52 -19.35 -15.81
N MET A 131 9.09 -20.55 -15.85
CA MET A 131 9.42 -21.30 -14.61
C MET A 131 10.50 -20.59 -13.79
N TYR A 132 11.55 -20.08 -14.43
CA TYR A 132 12.61 -19.33 -13.76
C TYR A 132 12.09 -18.03 -13.15
N TYR A 133 11.16 -17.35 -13.83
CA TYR A 133 10.48 -16.16 -13.30
C TYR A 133 9.78 -16.46 -11.98
N ARG A 134 8.97 -17.55 -11.94
CA ARG A 134 8.27 -17.96 -10.72
C ARG A 134 9.22 -18.30 -9.58
N TYR A 135 10.30 -19.02 -9.87
CA TYR A 135 11.35 -19.32 -8.90
C TYR A 135 11.99 -18.06 -8.32
N LYS A 136 12.35 -17.10 -9.18
CA LYS A 136 12.97 -15.83 -8.76
C LYS A 136 12.03 -14.92 -7.98
N ILE A 137 10.72 -14.96 -8.24
CA ILE A 137 9.74 -14.26 -7.41
C ILE A 137 9.70 -14.87 -6.01
N ALA A 138 9.54 -16.19 -5.91
CA ALA A 138 9.48 -16.87 -4.62
C ALA A 138 10.76 -16.67 -3.78
N GLU A 139 11.94 -16.67 -4.42
CA GLU A 139 13.21 -16.37 -3.74
C GLU A 139 13.24 -14.96 -3.15
N ARG A 140 12.71 -13.96 -3.87
CA ARG A 140 12.68 -12.57 -3.42
C ARG A 140 11.68 -12.32 -2.31
N GLU A 141 10.49 -12.93 -2.40
CA GLU A 141 9.49 -12.89 -1.33
C GLU A 141 10.11 -13.41 -0.02
N GLN A 142 10.78 -14.57 -0.06
CA GLN A 142 11.48 -15.11 1.11
C GLN A 142 12.64 -14.24 1.62
N GLN A 143 13.32 -13.50 0.75
CA GLN A 143 14.39 -12.59 1.16
C GLN A 143 13.85 -11.32 1.82
N PHE A 144 12.71 -10.82 1.34
CA PHE A 144 12.02 -9.67 1.93
C PHE A 144 11.53 -10.02 3.34
N ASP A 145 10.89 -11.17 3.50
CA ASP A 145 10.39 -11.65 4.80
C ASP A 145 11.50 -11.82 5.85
N LYS A 146 12.71 -12.19 5.43
CA LYS A 146 13.81 -12.49 6.37
C LYS A 146 14.60 -11.27 6.86
N ASN A 147 14.60 -10.17 6.11
CA ASN A 147 15.63 -9.13 6.26
C ASN A 147 15.11 -7.74 6.63
N THR A 148 13.80 -7.54 6.79
CA THR A 148 13.24 -6.19 6.98
C THR A 148 12.54 -5.98 8.32
N GLY A 149 11.74 -6.94 8.78
CA GLY A 149 10.96 -6.78 10.01
C GLY A 149 9.96 -7.92 10.18
N ASP A 150 9.13 -7.84 11.21
CA ASP A 150 8.02 -8.77 11.43
C ASP A 150 6.87 -8.42 10.48
N TYR A 151 6.68 -9.22 9.42
CA TYR A 151 5.66 -8.99 8.38
C TYR A 151 4.24 -8.90 8.97
N GLU A 152 3.97 -9.67 10.02
CA GLU A 152 2.67 -9.69 10.72
C GLU A 152 2.36 -8.37 11.44
N LEU A 153 3.38 -7.52 11.61
CA LEU A 153 3.27 -6.21 12.27
C LEU A 153 3.32 -5.05 11.28
N TRP A 154 3.48 -5.30 9.99
CA TRP A 154 3.49 -4.24 8.98
C TRP A 154 2.30 -3.28 9.19
N PRO A 155 2.50 -1.95 9.14
CA PRO A 155 3.70 -1.21 8.72
C PRO A 155 4.76 -0.97 9.80
N PHE A 156 4.58 -1.48 11.02
CA PHE A 156 5.62 -1.46 12.04
C PHE A 156 6.72 -2.48 11.70
N ILE A 157 7.94 -2.23 12.17
CA ILE A 157 9.08 -3.14 11.98
C ILE A 157 9.09 -4.24 13.04
N ASP A 158 8.79 -3.89 14.28
CA ASP A 158 8.73 -4.82 15.40
C ASP A 158 7.73 -4.35 16.48
N LYS A 159 7.68 -5.06 17.61
CA LYS A 159 6.75 -4.77 18.73
C LYS A 159 7.14 -3.58 19.61
N ASN A 160 8.32 -3.01 19.42
CA ASN A 160 8.82 -1.88 20.19
C ASN A 160 8.42 -0.54 19.58
N GLN A 161 7.95 -0.56 18.33
CA GLN A 161 7.24 0.55 17.71
C GLN A 161 5.75 0.50 18.07
#